data_AF-A0A2E0Q8F0-F1
#
_entry.id   AF-A0A2E0Q8F0-F1
#
_cell.length_a   1.000
_cell.length_b   1.000
_cell.length_c   1.000
_cell.angle_alpha   90.00
_cell.angle_beta   90.00
_cell.angle_gamma   90.00
#
_symmetry.space_group_name_H-M   'P 1'
#
loop_
_entity.id
_entity.type
_entity.pdbx_description
1 polymer ?
#
loop_
_entity_poly.entity_id
_entity_poly.type
_entity_poly.pdbx_seq_one_letter_code
_entity_poly.pdbx_strand_id
1 'polypeptide(L)'
;MEGLSLYFIGIQALGLIGYLFYSISSYSKNYNVIARNESIGCAMISAHQLMLGSVIASIINILYLILALLMRLGGFRHGPHYLPSLAIIFLALIAASFFSWTGAVSDYLAFMATTVFIISRAFKSDMVFRSLAIVSMMLWFGFNLSVGSVPGLIFNVIYIHGHADKLGLYAAMLEKVQPLKELFAKKEVILKS
;
A
#
# COMPACT_ATOMS: atom_id res chain seq x y z
N MET A 1 23.04 -17.80 20.96
CA MET A 1 22.27 -18.11 19.74
C MET A 1 21.07 -18.93 20.19
N GLU A 2 20.02 -18.25 20.63
CA GLU A 2 18.76 -18.93 20.94
C GLU A 2 18.13 -19.35 19.61
N GLY A 3 17.94 -20.66 19.43
CA GLY A 3 17.39 -21.22 18.21
C GLY A 3 16.04 -20.62 17.88
N LEU A 4 15.74 -20.47 16.59
CA LEU A 4 14.40 -20.10 16.10
C LEU A 4 13.35 -20.90 16.88
N SER A 5 12.56 -20.22 17.73
CA SER A 5 11.47 -20.88 18.43
C SER A 5 10.41 -21.28 17.41
N LEU A 6 9.77 -22.45 17.61
CA LEU A 6 8.62 -22.88 16.78
C LEU A 6 7.52 -21.81 16.74
N TYR A 7 7.38 -21.04 17.83
CA TYR A 7 6.52 -19.87 17.90
C TYR A 7 6.89 -18.80 16.88
N PHE A 8 8.17 -18.41 16.79
CA PHE A 8 8.64 -17.43 15.82
C PHE A 8 8.45 -17.93 14.38
N ILE A 9 8.74 -19.21 14.10
CA ILE A 9 8.48 -19.82 12.78
C ILE A 9 7.00 -19.74 12.42
N GLY A 10 6.11 -20.06 13.37
CA GLY A 10 4.66 -19.96 13.19
C GLY A 10 4.20 -18.54 12.86
N ILE A 11 4.75 -17.53 13.54
CA ILE A 11 4.47 -16.12 13.26
C ILE A 11 4.85 -15.76 11.82
N GLN A 12 6.06 -16.12 11.38
CA GLN A 12 6.53 -15.80 10.04
C GLN A 12 5.72 -16.54 8.96
N ALA A 13 5.32 -17.78 9.21
CA ALA A 13 4.46 -18.54 8.30
C ALA A 13 3.07 -17.90 8.12
N LEU A 14 2.45 -17.43 9.22
CA LEU A 14 1.19 -16.68 9.16
C LEU A 14 1.34 -15.40 8.33
N GLY A 15 2.41 -14.64 8.58
CA GLY A 15 2.73 -13.44 7.81
C GLY A 15 2.88 -13.73 6.33
N LEU A 16 3.63 -14.78 5.97
CA LEU A 16 3.82 -15.20 4.59
C LEU A 16 2.50 -15.47 3.87
N ILE A 17 1.58 -16.22 4.51
CA ILE A 17 0.26 -16.49 3.91
C ILE A 17 -0.53 -15.19 3.71
N GLY A 18 -0.53 -14.30 4.70
CA GLY A 18 -1.20 -12.99 4.59
C GLY A 18 -0.67 -12.14 3.44
N TYR A 19 0.66 -11.98 3.35
CA TYR A 19 1.31 -11.23 2.28
C TYR A 19 1.15 -11.91 0.90
N LEU A 20 1.03 -13.24 0.83
CA LEU A 20 0.71 -13.94 -0.41
C LEU A 20 -0.70 -13.61 -0.91
N PHE A 21 -1.72 -13.58 -0.04
CA PHE A 21 -3.07 -13.16 -0.46
C PHE A 21 -3.07 -11.73 -0.99
N TYR A 22 -2.34 -10.82 -0.33
CA TYR A 22 -2.16 -9.44 -0.79
C TYR A 22 -1.42 -9.35 -2.13
N SER A 23 -0.41 -10.20 -2.33
CA SER A 23 0.33 -10.28 -3.60
C SER A 23 -0.56 -10.82 -4.72
N ILE A 24 -1.32 -11.88 -4.48
CA ILE A 24 -2.23 -12.49 -5.46
C ILE A 24 -3.34 -11.50 -5.87
N SER A 25 -3.85 -10.69 -4.94
CA SER A 25 -4.85 -9.67 -5.25
C SER A 25 -4.35 -8.67 -6.31
N SER A 26 -3.06 -8.33 -6.27
CA SER A 26 -2.45 -7.40 -7.23
C SER A 26 -2.42 -7.89 -8.69
N TYR A 27 -2.56 -9.20 -8.91
CA TYR A 27 -2.57 -9.82 -10.25
C TYR A 27 -3.99 -10.14 -10.77
N SER A 28 -5.02 -9.98 -9.94
CA SER A 28 -6.40 -10.30 -10.34
C SER A 28 -7.05 -9.17 -11.14
N LYS A 29 -7.79 -9.52 -12.20
CA LYS A 29 -8.64 -8.58 -12.97
C LYS A 29 -10.06 -8.47 -12.40
N ASN A 30 -10.49 -9.43 -11.59
CA ASN A 30 -11.83 -9.45 -11.01
C ASN A 30 -11.85 -8.73 -9.66
N TYR A 31 -12.60 -7.64 -9.57
CA TYR A 31 -12.70 -6.79 -8.39
C TYR A 31 -13.13 -7.53 -7.13
N ASN A 32 -14.09 -8.45 -7.23
CA ASN A 32 -14.55 -9.24 -6.08
C ASN A 32 -13.45 -10.15 -5.54
N VAL A 33 -12.59 -10.66 -6.44
CA VAL A 33 -11.43 -11.48 -6.07
C VAL A 33 -10.33 -10.61 -5.46
N ILE A 34 -10.08 -9.41 -6.00
CA ILE A 34 -9.13 -8.45 -5.42
C ILE A 34 -9.54 -8.14 -3.99
N ALA A 35 -10.78 -7.67 -3.79
CA ALA A 35 -11.24 -7.21 -2.49
C ALA A 35 -11.30 -8.37 -1.48
N ARG A 36 -11.73 -9.57 -1.89
CA ARG A 36 -11.68 -10.77 -1.03
C ARG A 36 -10.25 -11.06 -0.57
N ASN A 37 -9.29 -11.08 -1.49
CA ASN A 37 -7.91 -11.43 -1.18
C ASN A 37 -7.21 -10.32 -0.37
N GLU A 38 -7.48 -9.04 -0.65
CA GLU A 38 -7.02 -7.92 0.19
C GLU A 38 -7.59 -8.04 1.61
N SER A 39 -8.88 -8.34 1.77
CA SER A 39 -9.48 -8.55 3.09
C SER A 39 -8.83 -9.71 3.85
N ILE A 40 -8.69 -10.88 3.23
CA ILE A 40 -8.04 -12.03 3.88
C ILE A 40 -6.60 -11.70 4.24
N GLY A 41 -5.85 -11.09 3.31
CA GLY A 41 -4.48 -10.65 3.55
C GLY A 41 -4.36 -9.70 4.73
N CYS A 42 -5.21 -8.68 4.81
CA CYS A 42 -5.18 -7.70 5.91
C CYS A 42 -5.55 -8.31 7.26
N ALA A 43 -6.50 -9.25 7.31
CA ALA A 43 -6.83 -9.96 8.54
C ALA A 43 -5.63 -10.79 9.05
N MET A 44 -4.96 -11.51 8.15
CA MET A 44 -3.80 -12.33 8.49
C MET A 44 -2.58 -11.49 8.85
N ILE A 45 -2.33 -10.39 8.12
CA ILE A 45 -1.26 -9.45 8.44
C ILE A 45 -1.53 -8.76 9.79
N SER A 46 -2.78 -8.39 10.10
CA SER A 46 -3.13 -7.86 11.43
C SER A 46 -2.77 -8.83 12.55
N ALA A 47 -3.16 -10.10 12.43
CA ALA A 47 -2.79 -11.13 13.41
C ALA A 47 -1.27 -11.32 13.49
N HIS A 48 -0.57 -11.36 12.36
CA HIS A 48 0.89 -11.45 12.30
C HIS A 48 1.57 -10.28 13.04
N GLN A 49 1.15 -9.04 12.78
CA GLN A 49 1.73 -7.86 13.41
C GLN A 49 1.43 -7.79 14.92
N LEU A 50 0.24 -8.25 15.33
CA LEU A 50 -0.09 -8.38 16.75
C LEU A 50 0.81 -9.39 17.45
N MET A 51 1.09 -10.54 16.83
CA MET A 51 1.99 -11.56 17.37
C MET A 51 3.47 -11.12 17.40
N LEU A 52 3.86 -10.18 16.52
CA LEU A 52 5.16 -9.50 16.58
C LEU A 52 5.20 -8.36 17.61
N GLY A 53 4.09 -8.10 18.30
CA GLY A 53 4.00 -7.11 19.37
C GLY A 53 3.59 -5.70 18.95
N SER A 54 3.28 -5.45 17.67
CA SER A 54 2.79 -4.13 17.21
C SER A 54 1.26 -4.10 17.15
N VAL A 55 0.65 -3.59 18.22
CA VAL A 55 -0.81 -3.38 18.32
C VAL A 55 -1.27 -2.34 17.31
N ILE A 56 -0.52 -1.23 17.13
CA ILE A 56 -0.87 -0.19 16.17
C ILE A 56 -0.90 -0.76 14.75
N ALA A 57 0.15 -1.45 14.29
CA ALA A 57 0.16 -2.01 12.95
C ALA A 57 -0.96 -3.04 12.74
N SER A 58 -1.33 -3.78 13.79
CA SER A 58 -2.51 -4.64 13.75
C SER A 58 -3.80 -3.85 13.52
N ILE A 59 -4.06 -2.79 14.30
CA ILE A 59 -5.24 -1.92 14.15
C ILE A 59 -5.28 -1.28 12.76
N ILE A 60 -4.14 -0.80 12.26
CA ILE A 60 -4.00 -0.22 10.92
C ILE A 60 -4.47 -1.22 9.85
N ASN A 61 -4.03 -2.47 9.94
CA ASN A 61 -4.43 -3.53 9.01
C ASN A 61 -5.93 -3.88 9.13
N ILE A 62 -6.51 -3.83 10.34
CA ILE A 62 -7.96 -3.98 10.53
C ILE A 62 -8.76 -2.84 9.90
N LEU A 63 -8.31 -1.59 10.07
CA LEU A 63 -8.95 -0.44 9.43
C LEU A 63 -8.89 -0.57 7.91
N TYR A 64 -7.76 -1.01 7.37
CA TYR A 64 -7.61 -1.26 5.94
C TYR A 64 -8.47 -2.46 5.45
N LEU A 65 -8.62 -3.50 6.26
CA LEU A 65 -9.59 -4.58 6.01
C LEU A 65 -11.01 -4.04 5.89
N ILE A 66 -11.43 -3.18 6.82
CA ILE A 66 -12.77 -2.55 6.78
C ILE A 66 -12.91 -1.73 5.49
N LEU A 67 -11.87 -0.98 5.10
CA LEU A 67 -11.87 -0.25 3.83
C LEU A 67 -12.05 -1.18 2.63
N ALA A 68 -11.30 -2.28 2.58
CA ALA A 68 -11.37 -3.26 1.49
C ALA A 68 -12.76 -3.93 1.41
N LEU A 69 -13.39 -4.20 2.55
CA LEU A 69 -14.75 -4.73 2.63
C LEU A 69 -15.80 -3.70 2.18
N LEU A 70 -15.69 -2.44 2.60
CA LEU A 70 -16.58 -1.37 2.15
C LEU A 70 -16.45 -1.12 0.65
N MET A 71 -15.22 -1.14 0.13
CA MET A 71 -14.92 -1.13 -1.29
C MET A 71 -15.64 -2.29 -2.00
N ARG A 72 -15.50 -3.53 -1.50
CA ARG A 72 -16.16 -4.72 -2.05
C ARG A 72 -17.68 -4.57 -2.13
N LEU A 73 -18.31 -4.15 -1.04
CA LEU A 73 -19.77 -4.08 -0.93
C LEU A 73 -20.37 -2.99 -1.81
N GLY A 74 -19.58 -1.96 -2.14
CA GLY A 74 -20.07 -0.78 -2.84
C GLY A 74 -19.60 -0.59 -4.28
N GLY A 75 -18.74 -1.46 -4.81
CA GLY A 75 -18.21 -1.35 -6.18
C GLY A 75 -17.36 -0.08 -6.41
N PHE A 76 -16.87 0.54 -5.34
CA PHE A 76 -16.32 1.89 -5.34
C PHE A 76 -14.83 1.89 -5.65
N ARG A 77 -14.45 1.66 -6.91
CA ARG A 77 -13.04 1.84 -7.29
C ARG A 77 -12.68 3.33 -7.46
N HIS A 78 -13.64 4.17 -7.85
CA HIS A 78 -13.44 5.60 -8.16
C HIS A 78 -14.68 6.49 -7.89
N GLY A 79 -15.63 6.02 -7.07
CA GLY A 79 -16.85 6.77 -6.78
C GLY A 79 -16.65 7.92 -5.77
N PRO A 80 -17.50 8.96 -5.77
CA PRO A 80 -17.41 10.09 -4.82
C PRO A 80 -17.51 9.67 -3.35
N HIS A 81 -18.06 8.48 -3.07
CA HIS A 81 -18.17 7.88 -1.73
C HIS A 81 -16.87 7.26 -1.20
N TYR A 82 -15.84 7.15 -2.05
CA TYR A 82 -14.52 6.63 -1.66
C TYR A 82 -13.77 7.58 -0.72
N LEU A 83 -13.89 8.89 -0.95
CA LEU A 83 -13.18 9.94 -0.20
C LEU A 83 -13.65 10.04 1.27
N PRO A 84 -14.96 10.00 1.59
CA PRO A 84 -15.43 9.97 2.98
C PRO A 84 -14.97 8.74 3.77
N SER A 85 -15.01 7.54 3.16
CA SER A 85 -14.53 6.31 3.83
C SER A 85 -13.03 6.37 4.10
N LEU A 86 -12.25 6.93 3.17
CA LEU A 86 -10.84 7.25 3.37
C LEU A 86 -10.63 8.21 4.53
N ALA A 87 -11.40 9.30 4.57
CA ALA A 87 -11.28 10.34 5.59
C ALA A 87 -11.63 9.82 6.99
N ILE A 88 -12.66 8.99 7.12
CA ILE A 88 -13.03 8.35 8.40
C ILE A 88 -11.92 7.43 8.88
N ILE A 89 -11.33 6.64 7.99
CA ILE A 89 -10.22 5.76 8.35
C ILE A 89 -8.98 6.58 8.69
N PHE A 90 -8.72 7.66 7.98
CA PHE A 90 -7.64 8.58 8.29
C PHE A 90 -7.81 9.21 9.68
N LEU A 91 -9.02 9.65 10.02
CA LEU A 91 -9.35 10.17 11.35
C LEU A 91 -9.27 9.09 12.43
N ALA A 92 -9.69 7.85 12.13
CA ALA A 92 -9.57 6.72 13.05
C ALA A 92 -8.10 6.34 13.29
N LEU A 93 -7.27 6.39 12.26
CA LEU A 93 -5.83 6.19 12.35
C LEU A 93 -5.20 7.29 13.23
N ILE A 94 -5.58 8.55 13.02
CA ILE A 94 -5.09 9.69 13.81
C ILE A 94 -5.55 9.54 15.27
N ALA A 95 -6.81 9.20 15.52
CA ALA A 95 -7.31 8.97 16.86
C ALA A 95 -6.56 7.81 17.55
N ALA A 96 -6.32 6.71 16.84
CA ALA A 96 -5.60 5.55 17.38
C ALA A 96 -4.14 5.88 17.76
N SER A 97 -3.48 6.82 17.07
CA SER A 97 -2.12 7.24 17.44
C SER A 97 -2.07 8.09 18.72
N PHE A 98 -3.18 8.72 19.14
CA PHE A 98 -3.28 9.41 20.43
C PHE A 98 -3.49 8.46 21.63
N PHE A 99 -4.05 7.26 21.42
CA PHE A 99 -4.32 6.30 22.50
C PHE A 99 -3.15 5.35 22.80
N SER A 100 -2.13 5.30 21.95
CA SER A 100 -0.98 4.39 22.07
C SER A 100 0.33 5.17 22.09
N TRP A 101 0.53 5.92 23.18
CA TRP A 101 1.69 6.79 23.38
C TRP A 101 2.84 6.09 24.13
N THR A 102 3.13 4.83 23.77
CA THR A 102 4.41 4.20 24.15
C THR A 102 5.54 4.56 23.18
N GLY A 103 5.23 5.22 22.04
CA GLY A 103 6.19 6.05 21.30
C GLY A 103 7.26 5.30 20.50
N ALA A 104 7.08 4.02 20.18
CA ALA A 104 8.03 3.31 19.34
C ALA A 104 8.04 3.91 17.93
N VAL A 105 9.21 4.35 17.46
CA VAL A 105 9.42 4.95 16.12
C VAL A 105 8.82 4.09 15.01
N SER A 106 8.83 2.76 15.19
CA SER A 106 8.20 1.77 14.31
C SER A 106 6.71 2.05 14.06
N ASP A 107 5.93 2.37 15.09
CA ASP A 107 4.49 2.53 14.94
C ASP A 107 4.14 3.80 14.14
N TYR A 108 4.96 4.86 14.26
CA TYR A 108 4.87 6.03 13.40
C TYR A 108 5.17 5.70 11.94
N LEU A 109 6.13 4.82 11.67
CA LEU A 109 6.41 4.36 10.31
C LEU A 109 5.21 3.63 9.70
N ALA A 110 4.56 2.71 10.43
CA ALA A 110 3.37 2.01 9.96
C ALA A 110 2.20 2.96 9.66
N PHE A 111 1.99 3.95 10.54
CA PHE A 111 0.98 4.99 10.37
C PHE A 111 1.25 5.87 9.14
N MET A 112 2.47 6.40 9.01
CA MET A 112 2.86 7.22 7.87
C MET A 112 2.79 6.43 6.57
N ALA A 113 3.26 5.18 6.58
CA ALA A 113 3.22 4.31 5.41
C ALA A 113 1.80 4.15 4.88
N THR A 114 0.85 3.87 5.77
CA THR A 114 -0.57 3.68 5.40
C THR A 114 -1.21 4.98 4.96
N THR A 115 -0.92 6.08 5.66
CA THR A 115 -1.35 7.43 5.30
C THR A 115 -0.93 7.81 3.88
N VAL A 116 0.36 7.65 3.56
CA VAL A 116 0.89 7.94 2.22
C VAL A 116 0.23 7.05 1.18
N PHE A 117 -0.01 5.76 1.49
CA PHE A 117 -0.69 4.85 0.56
C PHE A 117 -2.12 5.27 0.27
N ILE A 118 -2.87 5.62 1.32
CA ILE A 118 -4.24 6.11 1.24
C ILE A 118 -4.30 7.37 0.38
N ILE A 119 -3.41 8.35 0.64
CA ILE A 119 -3.29 9.58 -0.14
C ILE A 119 -2.94 9.27 -1.61
N SER A 120 -2.03 8.31 -1.87
CA SER A 120 -1.64 7.93 -3.23
C SER A 120 -2.85 7.53 -4.09
N ARG A 121 -3.83 6.84 -3.49
CA ARG A 121 -5.04 6.36 -4.18
C ARG A 121 -6.02 7.48 -4.55
N ALA A 122 -5.89 8.68 -3.97
CA ALA A 122 -6.72 9.82 -4.33
C ALA A 122 -6.27 10.48 -5.66
N PHE A 123 -5.03 10.24 -6.10
CA PHE A 123 -4.50 10.83 -7.32
C PHE A 123 -4.87 10.01 -8.56
N LYS A 124 -5.41 10.69 -9.58
CA LYS A 124 -5.69 10.09 -10.90
C LYS A 124 -4.44 9.87 -11.75
N SER A 125 -3.34 10.57 -11.46
CA SER A 125 -2.07 10.42 -12.17
C SER A 125 -1.38 9.13 -11.75
N ASP A 126 -1.19 8.21 -12.70
CA ASP A 126 -0.55 6.92 -12.45
C ASP A 126 0.90 7.09 -11.95
N MET A 127 1.63 8.09 -12.45
CA MET A 127 2.98 8.41 -11.98
C MET A 127 2.97 8.83 -10.50
N VAL A 128 2.07 9.73 -10.10
CA VAL A 128 1.98 10.21 -8.71
C VAL A 128 1.55 9.08 -7.77
N PHE A 129 0.57 8.28 -8.18
CA PHE A 129 0.15 7.08 -7.46
C PHE A 129 1.33 6.14 -7.22
N ARG A 130 2.11 5.82 -8.26
CA ARG A 130 3.24 4.90 -8.17
C ARG A 130 4.36 5.41 -7.28
N SER A 131 4.74 6.69 -7.42
CA SER A 131 5.80 7.29 -6.60
C SER A 131 5.43 7.28 -5.12
N LEU A 132 4.21 7.69 -4.78
CA LEU A 132 3.73 7.68 -3.40
C LEU A 132 3.57 6.24 -2.86
N ALA A 133 3.16 5.28 -3.69
CA ALA A 133 3.11 3.88 -3.30
C ALA A 133 4.50 3.31 -2.97
N ILE A 134 5.55 3.71 -3.69
CA ILE A 134 6.94 3.36 -3.35
C ILE A 134 7.33 3.95 -2.00
N VAL A 135 7.08 5.25 -1.78
CA VAL A 135 7.37 5.91 -0.50
C VAL A 135 6.67 5.20 0.66
N SER A 136 5.39 4.87 0.49
CA SER A 136 4.63 4.07 1.45
C SER A 136 5.32 2.73 1.76
N MET A 137 5.74 1.98 0.73
CA MET A 137 6.38 0.68 0.95
C MET A 137 7.78 0.78 1.56
N MET A 138 8.52 1.86 1.31
CA MET A 138 9.79 2.11 2.00
C MET A 138 9.58 2.34 3.51
N LEU A 139 8.52 3.06 3.88
CA LEU A 139 8.14 3.25 5.29
C LEU A 139 7.68 1.92 5.92
N TRP A 140 6.86 1.13 5.22
CA TRP A 140 6.51 -0.23 5.66
C TRP A 140 7.73 -1.15 5.75
N PHE A 141 8.75 -0.97 4.91
CA PHE A 141 10.01 -1.72 4.99
C PHE A 141 10.77 -1.39 6.27
N GLY A 142 10.92 -0.11 6.58
CA GLY A 142 11.51 0.33 7.85
C GLY A 142 10.77 -0.24 9.06
N PHE A 143 9.43 -0.22 9.03
CA PHE A 143 8.61 -0.86 10.05
C PHE A 143 8.85 -2.37 10.13
N ASN A 144 8.72 -3.12 9.02
CA ASN A 144 8.86 -4.58 9.02
C ASN A 144 10.27 -5.02 9.44
N LEU A 145 11.29 -4.20 9.16
CA LEU A 145 12.65 -4.41 9.65
C LEU A 145 12.69 -4.28 11.18
N SER A 146 12.05 -3.25 11.74
CA SER A 146 12.04 -2.99 13.18
C SER A 146 11.30 -4.05 14.01
N VAL A 147 10.24 -4.66 13.45
CA VAL A 147 9.47 -5.72 14.12
C VAL A 147 9.92 -7.14 13.75
N GLY A 148 10.95 -7.29 12.91
CA GLY A 148 11.46 -8.61 12.49
C GLY A 148 10.51 -9.41 11.60
N SER A 149 9.69 -8.75 10.79
CA SER A 149 8.79 -9.40 9.82
C SER A 149 9.52 -9.73 8.51
N VAL A 150 10.06 -10.94 8.39
CA VAL A 150 10.69 -11.44 7.16
C VAL A 150 9.76 -11.43 5.93
N PRO A 151 8.51 -11.95 6.00
CA PRO A 151 7.64 -11.95 4.82
C PRO A 151 7.22 -10.54 4.43
N GLY A 152 7.09 -9.62 5.40
CA GLY A 152 6.83 -8.21 5.13
C GLY A 152 7.98 -7.53 4.40
N LEU A 153 9.23 -7.83 4.75
CA LEU A 153 10.41 -7.33 4.03
C LEU A 153 10.44 -7.81 2.58
N ILE A 154 10.23 -9.11 2.35
CA ILE A 154 10.20 -9.70 1.00
C ILE A 154 9.10 -9.06 0.16
N PHE A 155 7.88 -8.94 0.72
CA PHE A 155 6.75 -8.32 0.05
C PHE A 155 7.05 -6.87 -0.35
N ASN A 156 7.61 -6.06 0.56
CA ASN A 156 7.92 -4.67 0.29
C ASN A 156 8.92 -4.51 -0.85
N VAL A 157 9.96 -5.36 -0.91
CA VAL A 157 10.94 -5.34 -2.01
C VAL A 157 10.27 -5.65 -3.35
N ILE A 158 9.44 -6.71 -3.40
CA ILE A 158 8.72 -7.09 -4.63
C ILE A 158 7.77 -5.95 -5.07
N TYR A 159 7.06 -5.34 -4.11
CA TYR A 159 6.12 -4.26 -4.39
C TYR A 159 6.83 -2.99 -4.91
N ILE A 160 7.94 -2.60 -4.27
CA ILE A 160 8.76 -1.45 -4.69
C ILE A 160 9.29 -1.67 -6.11
N HIS A 161 9.90 -2.83 -6.37
CA HIS A 161 10.44 -3.17 -7.69
C HIS A 161 9.36 -3.10 -8.77
N GLY A 162 8.18 -3.69 -8.54
CA GLY A 162 7.08 -3.66 -9.51
C GLY A 162 6.51 -2.26 -9.80
N HIS A 163 6.63 -1.32 -8.86
CA HIS A 163 6.23 0.08 -9.09
C HIS A 163 7.34 0.89 -9.77
N ALA A 164 8.61 0.65 -9.40
CA ALA A 164 9.77 1.30 -9.99
C ALA A 164 9.93 0.96 -11.48
N ASP A 165 9.79 -0.32 -11.85
CA ASP A 165 9.87 -0.77 -13.25
C ASP A 165 8.82 -0.07 -14.12
N LYS A 166 7.59 0.06 -13.62
CA LYS A 166 6.52 0.76 -14.35
C LYS A 166 6.80 2.25 -14.47
N LEU A 167 7.35 2.90 -13.44
CA LEU A 167 7.80 4.29 -13.54
C LEU A 167 8.90 4.48 -14.59
N GLY A 168 9.86 3.56 -14.68
CA GLY A 168 10.89 3.56 -15.72
C GLY A 168 10.30 3.48 -17.13
N LEU A 169 9.29 2.64 -17.33
CA LEU A 169 8.54 2.57 -18.59
C LEU A 169 7.78 3.87 -18.91
N TYR A 170 7.18 4.52 -17.90
CA TYR A 170 6.52 5.82 -18.08
C TYR A 170 7.50 6.94 -18.47
N ALA A 171 8.66 6.99 -17.82
CA ALA A 171 9.72 7.94 -18.17
C ALA A 171 10.17 7.75 -19.63
N ALA A 172 10.43 6.51 -20.03
CA ALA A 172 10.82 6.17 -21.40
C ALA A 172 9.73 6.48 -22.45
N MET A 173 8.45 6.33 -22.11
CA MET A 173 7.34 6.72 -22.99
C MET A 173 7.22 8.24 -23.13
N LEU A 174 7.38 9.00 -22.04
CA LEU A 174 7.32 10.46 -22.07
C LEU A 174 8.45 11.04 -22.93
N GLU A 175 9.67 10.53 -22.79
CA GLU A 175 10.81 10.94 -23.64
C GLU A 175 10.55 10.71 -25.13
N LYS A 176 9.82 9.65 -25.50
CA LYS A 176 9.46 9.36 -26.90
C LYS A 176 8.29 10.21 -27.43
N VAL A 177 7.36 10.62 -26.57
CA VAL A 177 6.15 11.36 -26.96
C VAL A 177 6.38 12.89 -26.93
N GLN A 178 7.31 13.37 -26.11
CA GLN A 178 7.60 14.80 -25.96
C GLN A 178 8.04 15.49 -27.26
N PRO A 179 8.93 14.89 -28.09
CA PRO A 179 9.28 15.45 -29.40
C PRO A 179 8.07 15.56 -30.34
N LEU A 180 7.14 14.59 -30.29
CA LEU A 180 5.93 14.59 -31.11
C LEU A 180 4.96 15.69 -30.67
N LYS A 181 4.76 15.89 -29.36
CA LYS A 181 3.93 16.98 -28.83
C LYS A 181 4.47 18.35 -29.24
N GLU A 182 5.79 18.55 -29.19
CA GLU A 182 6.43 19.78 -29.65
C GLU A 182 6.27 19.99 -31.16
N LEU A 183 6.35 18.91 -31.93
CA LEU A 183 6.14 18.95 -33.38
C LEU A 183 4.69 19.34 -33.75
N PHE A 184 3.70 18.75 -33.08
CA PHE A 184 2.28 19.06 -33.31
C PHE A 184 1.91 20.46 -32.80
N ALA A 185 2.45 20.90 -31.66
CA ALA A 185 2.27 22.25 -31.17
C ALA A 185 2.84 23.31 -32.13
N LYS A 186 4.02 23.07 -32.72
CA LYS A 186 4.56 23.94 -33.79
C LYS A 186 3.68 23.95 -35.03
N LYS A 187 3.12 22.81 -35.43
CA LYS A 187 2.24 22.70 -36.61
C LYS A 187 0.94 23.47 -36.44
N GLU A 188 0.35 23.47 -35.25
CA GLU A 188 -0.85 24.26 -34.94
C GLU A 188 -0.60 25.77 -34.94
N VAL A 189 0.59 26.22 -34.56
CA VAL A 189 0.97 27.64 -34.63
C VAL A 189 1.10 28.09 -36.08
N ILE A 190 1.70 27.27 -36.94
CA ILE A 190 1.87 27.56 -38.39
C ILE A 190 0.52 27.55 -39.13
N LEU A 191 -0.44 26.71 -38.73
CA LEU A 191 -1.76 26.65 -39.35
C LEU A 191 -2.70 27.79 -38.91
N LYS A 192 -2.32 28.56 -37.89
CA LYS A 192 -3.09 29.69 -37.35
C LYS A 192 -2.49 31.07 -37.71
N SER A 193 -1.36 31.10 -38.42
CA SER A 193 -0.71 32.30 -38.98
C SER A 193 -1.00 32.43 -40.47
#